data_AF-A0A955HA35-F1
#
_entry.id   AF-A0A955HA35-F1
#
_cell.length_a   1.000
_cell.length_b   1.000
_cell.length_c   1.000
_cell.angle_alpha   90.00
_cell.angle_beta   90.00
_cell.angle_gamma   90.00
#
_symmetry.space_group_name_H-M   'P 1'
#
loop_
_entity.id
_entity.type
_entity.pdbx_description
1 polymer ?
#
loop_
_entity_poly.entity_id
_entity_poly.type
_entity_poly.pdbx_seq_one_letter_code
_entity_poly.pdbx_strand_id
1 'polypeptide(L)'
;MRYLFQIAILFLLSAGSVLAQSDTSEFNVRVFGGTDTIPPTTPTLLTATPVASTQVDLTWSSSTDNYSVAGYTVTRNGIGIATTTLLSYSDTGLVASTTYTYSVRAFDVAQNYSSSSNSLATTTPVPPPEIVEETPEATIGRIVLDELYVETGESTSSLNMRTAMPARLELRWGRTTAYELGYIVSSIYKREHSFSLSDLEPNTTYLFEIIGYTPRGNETVLKTGSFTTNSDAPPTPPSNVGRFLAIANGDDVELSWQNPTNAEFSHVRIVRSYLNFPEYPGDGAIIYQGLKTGAIDSGVLSVYSPVFYTAFVYDIFGNVSSGAIAIVYASEGAGDERQGFEAVEESTMSIDEERLTVDMKMPQLSDIYVSQLDKTFSMLESPIELSYQNNFVVEIPVQAVSGNLKSIILNVLDPTDNRRAYSYLLRINNDRTAYVATVPAFNVLGDSQLKVEIYDYEAYVVGSYQTPVKFTELTEKRRGESESKYFNIMSVAILGSGMLLLALLLMWLFILYKRRAEDKN
;
A
#
# COMPACT_ATOMS: atom_id res chain seq x y z
N MET A 1 5.40 52.53 55.58
CA MET A 1 3.97 52.17 55.42
C MET A 1 3.38 53.17 54.44
N ARG A 2 2.58 52.86 53.42
CA ARG A 2 2.13 51.63 52.76
C ARG A 2 1.18 52.19 51.66
N TYR A 3 1.35 51.76 50.41
CA TYR A 3 0.41 51.84 49.27
C TYR A 3 0.03 53.23 48.71
N LEU A 4 -0.22 53.52 47.42
CA LEU A 4 -0.11 52.93 46.06
C LEU A 4 -1.25 53.65 45.28
N PHE A 5 -0.99 54.35 44.17
CA PHE A 5 -1.66 54.18 42.85
C PHE A 5 -1.49 55.36 41.87
N GLN A 6 -1.00 54.97 40.68
CA GLN A 6 -1.24 55.43 39.30
C GLN A 6 -0.91 56.86 38.82
N ILE A 7 -0.01 56.89 37.82
CA ILE A 7 0.35 58.02 36.95
C ILE A 7 -0.32 57.84 35.58
N ALA A 8 -0.81 58.95 35.04
CA ALA A 8 -1.35 59.10 33.70
C ALA A 8 -0.26 59.47 32.67
N ILE A 9 -0.19 58.67 31.59
CA ILE A 9 -0.33 59.03 30.17
C ILE A 9 0.47 60.23 29.56
N LEU A 10 1.16 59.89 28.45
CA LEU A 10 1.48 60.61 27.19
C LEU A 10 2.85 61.29 26.95
N PHE A 11 3.62 60.64 26.05
CA PHE A 11 4.32 61.13 24.84
C PHE A 11 5.50 62.13 24.92
N LEU A 12 6.68 61.75 24.40
CA LEU A 12 7.24 62.17 23.08
C LEU A 12 8.71 61.75 22.81
N LEU A 13 8.98 61.43 21.52
CA LEU A 13 10.26 61.41 20.75
C LEU A 13 11.36 60.40 21.19
N SER A 14 12.17 59.76 20.35
CA SER A 14 12.29 59.45 18.91
C SER A 14 13.69 58.84 18.73
N ALA A 15 13.85 57.75 17.98
CA ALA A 15 14.94 57.46 17.03
C ALA A 15 15.03 55.94 16.77
N GLY A 16 15.29 55.60 15.52
CA GLY A 16 14.94 54.32 14.93
C GLY A 16 15.85 53.15 15.28
N SER A 17 15.28 51.96 15.05
CA SER A 17 15.99 50.73 14.71
C SER A 17 15.04 49.91 13.83
N VAL A 18 15.51 49.54 12.64
CA VAL A 18 14.89 48.51 11.80
C VAL A 18 14.95 47.21 12.59
N LEU A 19 13.80 46.60 12.86
CA LEU A 19 13.73 45.19 13.25
C LEU A 19 12.85 44.47 12.25
N ALA A 20 13.42 43.39 11.73
CA ALA A 20 12.83 42.47 10.79
C ALA A 20 11.39 42.13 11.19
N GLN A 21 10.49 42.20 10.23
CA GLN A 21 9.18 41.57 10.32
C GLN A 21 9.44 40.08 10.45
N SER A 22 9.26 39.53 11.65
CA SER A 22 9.08 38.11 11.82
C SER A 22 7.77 37.76 11.14
N ASP A 23 7.82 37.16 9.96
CA ASP A 23 6.74 36.31 9.50
C ASP A 23 6.74 35.08 10.40
N THR A 24 6.13 35.23 11.57
CA THR A 24 5.68 34.08 12.33
C THR A 24 4.55 33.47 11.51
N SER A 25 4.90 32.49 10.67
CA SER A 25 3.92 31.46 10.31
C SER A 25 3.52 30.80 11.62
N GLU A 26 2.35 31.17 12.14
CA GLU A 26 1.72 30.48 13.25
C GLU A 26 1.50 29.03 12.83
N PHE A 27 2.41 28.15 13.24
CA PHE A 27 2.14 26.72 13.26
C PHE A 27 1.15 26.46 14.39
N ASN A 28 -0.14 26.46 14.04
CA ASN A 28 -1.18 26.07 14.97
C ASN A 28 -1.09 24.57 15.25
N VAL A 29 -0.25 24.17 16.20
CA VAL A 29 -0.38 22.86 16.85
C VAL A 29 -1.62 22.92 17.72
N ARG A 30 -2.71 22.31 17.26
CA ARG A 30 -3.82 21.97 18.15
C ARG A 30 -3.35 20.84 19.07
N VAL A 31 -2.77 21.21 20.21
CA VAL A 31 -2.62 20.30 21.34
C VAL A 31 -4.01 20.10 21.92
N PHE A 32 -4.62 18.96 21.64
CA PHE A 32 -5.91 18.59 22.21
C PHE A 32 -5.72 18.10 23.66
N GLY A 33 -5.48 19.04 24.55
CA GLY A 33 -5.33 18.81 26.00
C GLY A 33 -6.65 18.81 26.77
N GLY A 34 -7.75 18.39 26.17
CA GLY A 34 -9.06 18.33 26.82
C GLY A 34 -9.88 17.14 26.31
N THR A 35 -10.68 16.53 27.19
CA THR A 35 -11.70 15.55 26.79
C THR A 35 -12.66 16.21 25.80
N ASP A 36 -12.82 15.62 24.62
CA ASP A 36 -13.79 16.10 23.63
C ASP A 36 -15.22 15.90 24.15
N THR A 37 -16.01 16.96 24.14
CA THR A 37 -17.37 17.02 24.72
C THR A 37 -18.40 17.58 23.74
N ILE A 38 -17.98 17.92 22.53
CA ILE A 38 -18.85 18.51 21.52
C ILE A 38 -19.31 17.37 20.62
N PRO A 39 -20.64 17.11 20.50
CA PRO A 39 -21.12 16.06 19.62
C PRO A 39 -21.08 16.47 18.14
N PRO A 40 -21.00 15.48 17.23
CA PRO A 40 -21.12 15.71 15.79
C PRO A 40 -22.42 16.42 15.39
N THR A 41 -22.42 17.07 14.22
CA THR A 41 -23.65 17.62 13.64
C THR A 41 -24.67 16.52 13.34
N THR A 42 -25.96 16.81 13.45
CA THR A 42 -27.02 15.84 13.15
C THR A 42 -27.05 15.48 11.66
N PRO A 43 -27.01 14.19 11.29
CA PRO A 43 -27.19 13.76 9.91
C PRO A 43 -28.65 13.92 9.47
N THR A 44 -28.88 14.07 8.16
CA THR A 44 -30.21 14.07 7.55
C THR A 44 -30.47 12.72 6.89
N LEU A 45 -31.52 12.01 7.28
CA LEU A 45 -31.90 10.75 6.64
C LEU A 45 -32.58 11.06 5.31
N LEU A 46 -31.90 10.72 4.21
CA LEU A 46 -32.29 11.07 2.84
C LEU A 46 -33.30 10.06 2.27
N THR A 47 -33.05 8.76 2.44
CA THR A 47 -33.94 7.70 1.91
C THR A 47 -34.12 6.53 2.88
N ALA A 48 -35.28 5.88 2.78
CA ALA A 48 -35.57 4.58 3.37
C ALA A 48 -36.42 3.76 2.38
N THR A 49 -35.73 3.05 1.48
CA THR A 49 -36.33 2.43 0.30
C THR A 49 -36.48 0.93 0.52
N PRO A 50 -37.70 0.37 0.48
CA PRO A 50 -37.88 -1.06 0.59
C PRO A 50 -37.56 -1.71 -0.75
N VAL A 51 -36.48 -2.50 -0.80
CA VAL A 51 -35.97 -3.11 -2.04
C VAL A 51 -36.40 -4.57 -2.21
N ALA A 52 -36.84 -5.22 -1.12
CA ALA A 52 -37.43 -6.56 -1.14
C ALA A 52 -38.46 -6.72 -0.02
N SER A 53 -39.24 -7.81 -0.04
CA SER A 53 -40.21 -8.13 1.02
C SER A 53 -39.56 -8.32 2.40
N THR A 54 -38.23 -8.49 2.47
CA THR A 54 -37.47 -8.66 3.72
C THR A 54 -36.27 -7.72 3.84
N GLN A 55 -36.24 -6.60 3.10
CA GLN A 55 -35.10 -5.67 3.10
C GLN A 55 -35.49 -4.19 2.85
N VAL A 56 -34.83 -3.28 3.58
CA VAL A 56 -34.91 -1.81 3.41
C VAL A 56 -33.51 -1.20 3.36
N ASP A 57 -33.25 -0.37 2.36
CA ASP A 57 -31.99 0.35 2.18
C ASP A 57 -32.11 1.83 2.59
N LEU A 58 -31.17 2.29 3.41
CA LEU A 58 -31.12 3.63 4.00
C LEU A 58 -29.92 4.42 3.45
N THR A 59 -30.10 5.73 3.24
CA THR A 59 -29.00 6.67 2.96
C THR A 59 -29.19 7.97 3.72
N TRP A 60 -28.10 8.61 4.15
CA TRP A 60 -28.13 9.88 4.90
C TRP A 60 -26.96 10.82 4.56
N SER A 61 -27.09 12.09 4.92
CA SER A 61 -26.03 13.10 4.75
C SER A 61 -24.89 12.90 5.74
N SER A 62 -23.68 13.27 5.35
CA SER A 62 -22.53 13.28 6.27
C SER A 62 -22.71 14.29 7.41
N SER A 63 -22.11 13.96 8.55
CA SER A 63 -21.92 14.83 9.71
C SER A 63 -20.49 15.38 9.76
N THR A 64 -20.31 16.51 10.44
CA THR A 64 -19.00 17.10 10.75
C THR A 64 -18.84 17.23 12.25
N ASP A 65 -17.59 17.25 12.72
CA ASP A 65 -17.23 17.34 14.12
C ASP A 65 -15.95 18.19 14.30
N ASN A 66 -15.68 18.70 15.51
CA ASN A 66 -14.47 19.48 15.83
C ASN A 66 -13.18 18.65 15.82
N TYR A 67 -13.28 17.32 15.96
CA TYR A 67 -12.17 16.38 15.82
C TYR A 67 -12.38 15.40 14.67
N SER A 68 -13.37 14.52 14.80
CA SER A 68 -13.66 13.48 13.81
C SER A 68 -14.97 12.77 14.15
N VAL A 69 -15.78 12.50 13.12
CA VAL A 69 -16.94 11.63 13.25
C VAL A 69 -16.46 10.18 13.21
N ALA A 70 -16.67 9.44 14.30
CA ALA A 70 -16.30 8.03 14.41
C ALA A 70 -17.30 7.09 13.74
N GLY A 71 -18.56 7.51 13.57
CA GLY A 71 -19.56 6.75 12.82
C GLY A 71 -21.00 7.19 13.08
N TYR A 72 -21.94 6.32 12.71
CA TYR A 72 -23.38 6.52 12.78
C TYR A 72 -24.06 5.33 13.44
N THR A 73 -25.03 5.58 14.33
CA THR A 73 -25.97 4.56 14.84
C THR A 73 -27.26 4.61 14.03
N VAL A 74 -27.65 3.47 13.46
CA VAL A 74 -28.93 3.28 12.78
C VAL A 74 -29.95 2.69 13.75
N THR A 75 -31.13 3.29 13.78
CA THR A 75 -32.20 2.94 14.71
C THR A 75 -33.43 2.49 13.92
N ARG A 76 -34.01 1.34 14.26
CA ARG A 76 -35.27 0.83 13.72
C ARG A 76 -36.30 0.70 14.83
N ASN A 77 -37.45 1.33 14.66
CA ASN A 77 -38.54 1.36 15.63
C ASN A 77 -38.07 1.82 17.04
N GLY A 78 -37.11 2.76 17.07
CA GLY A 78 -36.52 3.28 18.31
C GLY A 78 -35.43 2.41 18.95
N ILE A 79 -35.09 1.26 18.36
CA ILE A 79 -34.01 0.38 18.82
C ILE A 79 -32.80 0.49 17.88
N GLY A 80 -31.60 0.67 18.43
CA GLY A 80 -30.36 0.66 17.66
C GLY A 80 -30.12 -0.73 17.07
N ILE A 81 -30.02 -0.81 15.74
CA ILE A 81 -29.82 -2.09 15.02
C ILE A 81 -28.42 -2.24 14.44
N ALA A 82 -27.70 -1.13 14.26
CA ALA A 82 -26.35 -1.16 13.73
C ALA A 82 -25.57 0.12 14.07
N THR A 83 -24.24 0.01 14.01
CA THR A 83 -23.32 1.14 13.89
C THR A 83 -22.50 0.99 12.62
N THR A 84 -22.26 2.07 11.88
CA THR A 84 -21.49 2.06 10.62
C THR A 84 -20.74 3.37 10.42
N THR A 85 -19.60 3.34 9.75
CA THR A 85 -18.88 4.56 9.29
C THR A 85 -19.39 5.05 7.93
N LEU A 86 -20.19 4.22 7.24
CA LEU A 86 -20.76 4.53 5.93
C LEU A 86 -21.93 5.50 6.03
N LEU A 87 -22.30 6.12 4.90
CA LEU A 87 -23.48 7.00 4.77
C LEU A 87 -24.74 6.26 4.29
N SER A 88 -24.72 4.92 4.40
CA SER A 88 -25.77 4.02 3.97
C SER A 88 -25.82 2.76 4.82
N TYR A 89 -26.98 2.10 4.86
CA TYR A 89 -27.17 0.83 5.55
C TYR A 89 -28.29 0.00 4.92
N SER A 90 -28.06 -1.30 4.76
CA SER A 90 -29.05 -2.26 4.25
C SER A 90 -29.58 -3.11 5.39
N ASP A 91 -30.82 -2.87 5.78
CA ASP A 91 -31.51 -3.61 6.85
C ASP A 91 -32.22 -4.84 6.27
N THR A 92 -31.74 -6.04 6.60
CA THR A 92 -32.21 -7.32 6.05
C THR A 92 -32.87 -8.20 7.12
N GLY A 93 -33.56 -9.27 6.70
CA GLY A 93 -34.27 -10.17 7.62
C GLY A 93 -35.57 -9.59 8.17
N LEU A 94 -36.15 -8.60 7.48
CA LEU A 94 -37.41 -7.97 7.85
C LEU A 94 -38.60 -8.89 7.58
N VAL A 95 -39.69 -8.64 8.31
CA VAL A 95 -40.98 -9.28 8.04
C VAL A 95 -41.64 -8.53 6.90
N ALA A 96 -42.22 -9.27 5.95
CA ALA A 96 -42.94 -8.69 4.82
C ALA A 96 -44.23 -7.99 5.26
N SER A 97 -44.71 -7.08 4.41
CA SER A 97 -45.93 -6.29 4.70
C SER A 97 -45.90 -5.56 6.05
N THR A 98 -44.71 -5.20 6.54
CA THR A 98 -44.50 -4.62 7.87
C THR A 98 -43.89 -3.23 7.74
N THR A 99 -44.45 -2.27 8.47
CA THR A 99 -43.94 -0.89 8.51
C THR A 99 -42.81 -0.78 9.53
N TYR A 100 -41.68 -0.24 9.08
CA TYR A 100 -40.51 0.06 9.91
C TYR A 100 -40.22 1.56 9.87
N THR A 101 -39.82 2.10 11.02
CA THR A 101 -39.47 3.51 11.19
C THR A 101 -37.98 3.63 11.48
N TYR A 102 -37.27 4.43 10.70
CA TYR A 102 -35.82 4.59 10.81
C TYR A 102 -35.41 5.99 11.24
N SER A 103 -34.29 6.07 11.97
CA SER A 103 -33.54 7.29 12.23
C SER A 103 -32.06 6.99 12.42
N VAL A 104 -31.21 7.99 12.20
CA VAL A 104 -29.76 7.87 12.30
C VAL A 104 -29.21 8.98 13.21
N ARG A 105 -28.14 8.70 13.95
CA ARG A 105 -27.37 9.72 14.69
C ARG A 105 -25.89 9.47 14.51
N ALA A 106 -25.08 10.52 14.49
CA ALA A 106 -23.63 10.42 14.43
C ALA A 106 -23.02 10.31 15.83
N PHE A 107 -21.82 9.73 15.95
CA PHE A 107 -21.01 9.72 17.17
C PHE A 107 -19.53 9.96 16.86
N ASP A 108 -18.80 10.55 17.80
CA ASP A 108 -17.36 10.81 17.71
C ASP A 108 -16.52 9.75 18.48
N VAL A 109 -15.19 9.92 18.46
CA VAL A 109 -14.24 9.04 19.15
C VAL A 109 -14.32 9.12 20.68
N ALA A 110 -14.86 10.22 21.22
CA ALA A 110 -15.12 10.42 22.64
C ALA A 110 -16.52 9.93 23.07
N GLN A 111 -17.27 9.34 22.13
CA GLN A 111 -18.64 8.85 22.30
C GLN A 111 -19.68 9.94 22.62
N ASN A 112 -19.47 11.19 22.17
CA ASN A 112 -20.56 12.16 22.12
C ASN A 112 -21.45 11.85 20.91
N TYR A 113 -22.77 11.90 21.10
CA TYR A 113 -23.76 11.58 20.07
C TYR A 113 -24.49 12.84 19.61
N SER A 114 -24.70 12.95 18.30
CA SER A 114 -25.57 13.99 17.73
C SER A 114 -27.03 13.78 18.18
N SER A 115 -27.86 14.81 17.98
CA SER A 115 -29.32 14.59 17.94
C SER A 115 -29.67 13.63 16.79
N SER A 116 -30.77 12.89 16.91
CA SER A 116 -31.24 11.99 15.85
C SER A 116 -31.74 12.77 14.64
N SER A 117 -31.56 12.20 13.44
CA SER A 117 -32.08 12.71 12.18
C SER A 117 -33.60 12.86 12.18
N ASN A 118 -34.15 13.42 11.09
CA ASN A 118 -35.55 13.18 10.73
C ASN A 118 -35.84 11.66 10.66
N SER A 119 -37.08 11.29 10.91
CA SER A 119 -37.52 9.90 10.85
C SER A 119 -38.26 9.61 9.55
N LEU A 120 -37.95 8.47 8.92
CA LEU A 120 -38.65 7.97 7.74
C LEU A 120 -39.28 6.61 8.04
N ALA A 121 -40.56 6.46 7.71
CA ALA A 121 -41.28 5.21 7.80
C ALA A 121 -41.48 4.59 6.41
N THR A 122 -41.29 3.29 6.30
CA THR A 122 -41.47 2.56 5.04
C THR A 122 -42.04 1.17 5.29
N THR A 123 -42.77 0.63 4.32
CA THR A 123 -43.44 -0.67 4.44
C THR A 123 -42.82 -1.65 3.45
N THR A 124 -42.36 -2.80 3.94
CA THR A 124 -41.85 -3.87 3.09
C THR A 124 -42.97 -4.41 2.18
N PRO A 125 -42.70 -4.69 0.89
CA PRO A 125 -43.66 -5.29 -0.02
C PRO A 125 -44.20 -6.63 0.50
N VAL A 126 -45.37 -7.01 0.01
CA VAL A 126 -45.91 -8.37 0.17
C VAL A 126 -44.90 -9.36 -0.43
N PRO A 127 -44.70 -10.55 0.15
CA PRO A 127 -43.89 -11.59 -0.49
C PRO A 127 -44.44 -11.88 -1.89
N PRO A 128 -43.58 -12.18 -2.88
CA PRO A 128 -44.04 -12.67 -4.17
C PRO A 128 -44.99 -13.88 -3.99
N PRO A 129 -46.04 -14.03 -4.81
CA PRO A 129 -46.97 -15.15 -4.69
C PRO A 129 -46.24 -16.49 -4.82
N GLU A 130 -46.50 -17.40 -3.89
CA GLU A 130 -45.99 -18.76 -3.90
C GLU A 130 -46.61 -19.50 -5.09
N ILE A 131 -45.81 -19.80 -6.12
CA ILE A 131 -46.27 -20.61 -7.26
C ILE A 131 -46.34 -22.06 -6.79
N VAL A 132 -47.57 -22.57 -6.61
CA VAL A 132 -47.80 -24.00 -6.39
C VAL A 132 -47.82 -24.67 -7.78
N GLU A 133 -46.66 -25.19 -8.21
CA GLU A 133 -46.59 -26.06 -9.38
C GLU A 133 -46.90 -27.51 -9.00
N GLU A 134 -47.77 -28.16 -9.79
CA GLU A 134 -48.11 -29.57 -9.64
C GLU A 134 -46.88 -30.47 -9.78
N THR A 135 -46.73 -31.38 -8.82
CA THR A 135 -45.70 -32.43 -8.84
C THR A 135 -46.00 -33.50 -9.89
N PRO A 136 -45.08 -33.81 -10.83
CA PRO A 136 -45.01 -35.13 -11.43
C PRO A 136 -44.21 -36.09 -10.53
N GLU A 137 -44.57 -37.37 -10.61
CA GLU A 137 -44.09 -38.48 -9.79
C GLU A 137 -42.56 -38.65 -9.72
N ALA A 138 -42.14 -39.19 -8.58
CA ALA A 138 -40.76 -39.28 -8.11
C ALA A 138 -39.84 -40.18 -8.95
N THR A 139 -38.62 -39.68 -9.18
CA THR A 139 -37.40 -40.49 -9.14
C THR A 139 -36.53 -39.91 -8.01
N ILE A 140 -35.98 -40.73 -7.11
CA ILE A 140 -35.23 -40.27 -5.93
C ILE A 140 -33.92 -39.61 -6.39
N GLY A 141 -33.96 -38.30 -6.68
CA GLY A 141 -32.81 -37.51 -7.10
C GLY A 141 -32.08 -36.94 -5.88
N ARG A 142 -30.76 -37.16 -5.81
CA ARG A 142 -29.86 -36.47 -4.89
C ARG A 142 -29.64 -35.03 -5.39
N ILE A 143 -29.58 -34.05 -4.50
CA ILE A 143 -29.21 -32.67 -4.88
C ILE A 143 -27.75 -32.70 -5.35
N VAL A 144 -27.49 -32.10 -6.51
CA VAL A 144 -26.15 -31.90 -7.08
C VAL A 144 -26.04 -30.48 -7.64
N LEU A 145 -24.83 -29.94 -7.58
CA LEU A 145 -24.47 -28.69 -8.24
C LEU A 145 -24.18 -28.96 -9.71
N ASP A 146 -24.83 -28.22 -10.60
CA ASP A 146 -24.52 -28.20 -12.03
C ASP A 146 -23.33 -27.28 -12.29
N GLU A 147 -23.33 -26.09 -11.67
CA GLU A 147 -22.34 -25.04 -11.88
C GLU A 147 -22.04 -24.32 -10.55
N LEU A 148 -20.78 -23.89 -10.39
CA LEU A 148 -20.32 -23.03 -9.30
C LEU A 148 -19.24 -22.09 -9.87
N TYR A 149 -19.45 -20.79 -9.69
CA TYR A 149 -18.53 -19.73 -10.05
C TYR A 149 -18.27 -18.85 -8.83
N VAL A 150 -17.01 -18.50 -8.60
CA VAL A 150 -16.57 -17.68 -7.47
C VAL A 150 -15.81 -16.48 -8.01
N GLU A 151 -16.27 -15.28 -7.69
CA GLU A 151 -15.62 -14.01 -8.00
C GLU A 151 -15.08 -13.40 -6.70
N THR A 152 -13.81 -13.03 -6.67
CA THR A 152 -13.19 -12.46 -5.47
C THR A 152 -12.83 -11.00 -5.67
N GLY A 153 -13.13 -10.18 -4.67
CA GLY A 153 -12.62 -8.82 -4.50
C GLY A 153 -11.57 -8.78 -3.39
N GLU A 154 -11.08 -7.57 -3.06
CA GLU A 154 -10.09 -7.35 -1.99
C GLU A 154 -10.64 -7.75 -0.61
N SER A 155 -11.89 -7.41 -0.34
CA SER A 155 -12.57 -7.73 0.93
C SER A 155 -13.92 -8.43 0.72
N THR A 156 -14.17 -8.92 -0.49
CA THR A 156 -15.46 -9.50 -0.87
C THR A 156 -15.28 -10.79 -1.67
N SER A 157 -16.32 -11.60 -1.71
CA SER A 157 -16.40 -12.76 -2.61
C SER A 157 -17.85 -13.05 -2.96
N SER A 158 -18.14 -13.34 -4.23
CA SER A 158 -19.47 -13.72 -4.69
C SER A 158 -19.47 -15.15 -5.20
N LEU A 159 -20.30 -16.01 -4.62
CA LEU A 159 -20.48 -17.40 -5.02
C LEU A 159 -21.81 -17.55 -5.74
N ASN A 160 -21.74 -17.73 -7.07
CA ASN A 160 -22.88 -17.95 -7.95
C ASN A 160 -22.96 -19.44 -8.30
N MET A 161 -24.12 -20.07 -8.14
CA MET A 161 -24.24 -21.52 -8.29
C MET A 161 -25.62 -21.96 -8.78
N ARG A 162 -25.63 -23.06 -9.54
CA ARG A 162 -26.84 -23.66 -10.11
C ARG A 162 -27.00 -25.10 -9.64
N THR A 163 -28.19 -25.50 -9.22
CA THR A 163 -28.53 -26.87 -8.81
C THR A 163 -29.40 -27.59 -9.85
N ALA A 164 -29.25 -28.92 -9.93
CA ALA A 164 -30.01 -29.76 -10.85
C ALA A 164 -31.52 -29.76 -10.56
N MET A 165 -31.91 -29.46 -9.32
CA MET A 165 -33.31 -29.40 -8.86
C MET A 165 -33.47 -28.26 -7.83
N PRO A 166 -34.68 -27.70 -7.65
CA PRO A 166 -34.92 -26.68 -6.63
C PRO A 166 -34.47 -27.15 -5.24
N ALA A 167 -33.51 -26.43 -4.67
CA ALA A 167 -32.93 -26.71 -3.37
C ALA A 167 -32.85 -25.42 -2.55
N ARG A 168 -32.78 -25.56 -1.23
CA ARG A 168 -32.35 -24.48 -0.35
C ARG A 168 -30.89 -24.76 0.01
N LEU A 169 -30.01 -23.79 -0.17
CA LEU A 169 -28.59 -23.92 0.13
C LEU A 169 -28.20 -23.17 1.40
N GLU A 170 -27.27 -23.74 2.15
CA GLU A 170 -26.48 -23.13 3.22
C GLU A 170 -25.01 -23.10 2.78
N LEU A 171 -24.41 -21.92 2.83
CA LEU A 171 -22.98 -21.70 2.64
C LEU A 171 -22.35 -21.42 4.00
N ARG A 172 -21.29 -22.13 4.37
CA ARG A 172 -20.45 -21.86 5.54
C ARG A 172 -19.05 -21.49 5.07
N TRP A 173 -18.35 -20.59 5.76
CA TRP A 173 -16.97 -20.25 5.44
C TRP A 173 -16.12 -19.92 6.67
N GLY A 174 -14.80 -20.10 6.54
CA GLY A 174 -13.82 -19.82 7.59
C GLY A 174 -12.39 -19.93 7.07
N ARG A 175 -11.39 -19.63 7.89
CA ARG A 175 -9.98 -19.89 7.57
C ARG A 175 -9.58 -21.34 7.81
N THR A 176 -10.42 -22.07 8.54
CA THR A 176 -10.23 -23.49 8.84
C THR A 176 -11.43 -24.31 8.39
N THR A 177 -11.31 -25.63 8.45
CA THR A 177 -12.42 -26.54 8.12
C THR A 177 -13.55 -26.52 9.14
N ALA A 178 -13.42 -25.73 10.22
CA ALA A 178 -14.51 -25.46 11.16
C ALA A 178 -15.49 -24.38 10.66
N TYR A 179 -15.15 -23.67 9.57
CA TYR A 179 -15.98 -22.61 8.98
C TYR A 179 -16.43 -21.56 10.02
N GLU A 180 -15.49 -21.12 10.84
CA GLU A 180 -15.73 -20.35 12.06
C GLU A 180 -16.19 -18.90 11.84
N LEU A 181 -16.16 -18.42 10.60
CA LEU A 181 -16.39 -17.00 10.30
C LEU A 181 -17.84 -16.68 9.93
N GLY A 182 -18.59 -17.66 9.42
CA GLY A 182 -20.00 -17.42 9.17
C GLY A 182 -20.71 -18.47 8.35
N TYR A 183 -22.02 -18.26 8.24
CA TYR A 183 -22.88 -19.00 7.33
C TYR A 183 -23.99 -18.10 6.76
N ILE A 184 -24.44 -18.40 5.54
CA ILE A 184 -25.58 -17.78 4.89
C ILE A 184 -26.49 -18.90 4.40
N VAL A 185 -27.79 -18.76 4.65
CA VAL A 185 -28.78 -19.72 4.15
C VAL A 185 -29.76 -19.02 3.24
N SER A 186 -29.96 -19.58 2.05
CA SER A 186 -31.06 -19.16 1.17
C SER A 186 -32.41 -19.45 1.83
N SER A 187 -33.41 -18.63 1.53
CA SER A 187 -34.74 -18.70 2.15
C SER A 187 -35.78 -19.43 1.30
N ILE A 188 -35.45 -19.75 0.04
CA ILE A 188 -36.38 -20.32 -0.94
C ILE A 188 -35.75 -21.48 -1.70
N TYR A 189 -36.58 -22.45 -2.08
CA TYR A 189 -36.19 -23.55 -2.96
C TYR A 189 -36.15 -23.05 -4.39
N LYS A 190 -34.95 -22.92 -4.96
CA LYS A 190 -34.74 -22.52 -6.35
C LYS A 190 -33.52 -23.23 -6.92
N ARG A 191 -33.28 -23.03 -8.21
CA ARG A 191 -32.13 -23.63 -8.91
C ARG A 191 -30.91 -22.72 -8.94
N GLU A 192 -31.13 -21.42 -9.07
CA GLU A 192 -30.08 -20.41 -9.14
C GLU A 192 -29.86 -19.73 -7.78
N HIS A 193 -28.63 -19.78 -7.28
CA HIS A 193 -28.25 -19.18 -6.00
C HIS A 193 -27.07 -18.24 -6.20
N SER A 194 -27.07 -17.17 -5.43
CA SER A 194 -25.97 -16.22 -5.34
C SER A 194 -25.80 -15.84 -3.88
N PHE A 195 -24.57 -15.93 -3.38
CA PHE A 195 -24.19 -15.51 -2.04
C PHE A 195 -23.06 -14.49 -2.16
N SER A 196 -23.22 -13.35 -1.50
CA SER A 196 -22.18 -12.33 -1.43
C SER A 196 -21.61 -12.29 -0.01
N LEU A 197 -20.28 -12.40 0.07
CA LEU A 197 -19.47 -12.29 1.27
C LEU A 197 -18.77 -10.93 1.25
N SER A 198 -18.71 -10.28 2.41
CA SER A 198 -18.01 -9.02 2.65
C SER A 198 -17.12 -9.13 3.89
N ASP A 199 -16.34 -8.08 4.16
CA ASP A 199 -15.50 -7.95 5.36
C ASP A 199 -14.45 -9.06 5.49
N LEU A 200 -14.00 -9.56 4.34
CA LEU A 200 -12.90 -10.49 4.27
C LEU A 200 -11.58 -9.71 4.31
N GLU A 201 -10.56 -10.32 4.89
CA GLU A 201 -9.21 -9.77 4.85
C GLU A 201 -8.65 -9.91 3.42
N PRO A 202 -7.97 -8.89 2.88
CA PRO A 202 -7.24 -8.99 1.63
C PRO A 202 -6.18 -10.09 1.65
N ASN A 203 -5.87 -10.63 0.46
CA ASN A 203 -4.87 -11.69 0.25
C ASN A 203 -5.00 -12.88 1.22
N THR A 204 -6.23 -13.25 1.57
CA THR A 204 -6.51 -14.26 2.59
C THR A 204 -7.32 -15.41 2.00
N THR A 205 -6.85 -16.63 2.22
CA THR A 205 -7.53 -17.85 1.76
C THR A 205 -8.59 -18.28 2.77
N TYR A 206 -9.81 -18.47 2.27
CA TYR A 206 -10.96 -18.96 3.00
C TYR A 206 -11.37 -20.33 2.47
N LEU A 207 -11.75 -21.23 3.37
CA LEU A 207 -12.41 -22.49 3.08
C LEU A 207 -13.93 -22.30 3.15
N PHE A 208 -14.67 -23.02 2.31
CA PHE A 208 -16.13 -23.01 2.32
C PHE A 208 -16.75 -24.41 2.17
N GLU A 209 -17.99 -24.54 2.67
CA GLU A 209 -18.85 -25.70 2.51
C GLU A 209 -20.24 -25.26 2.06
N ILE A 210 -20.79 -25.95 1.06
CA ILE A 210 -22.15 -25.76 0.55
C ILE A 210 -22.97 -27.00 0.89
N ILE A 211 -24.05 -26.81 1.64
CA ILE A 211 -25.01 -27.83 2.04
C ILE A 211 -26.34 -27.55 1.35
N GLY A 212 -26.91 -28.54 0.68
CA GLY A 212 -28.21 -28.47 0.02
C GLY A 212 -29.29 -29.19 0.82
N TYR A 213 -30.43 -28.55 0.96
CA TYR A 213 -31.65 -29.06 1.58
C TYR A 213 -32.70 -29.29 0.51
N THR A 214 -33.29 -30.49 0.50
CA THR A 214 -34.48 -30.78 -0.32
C THR A 214 -35.73 -30.20 0.33
N PRO A 215 -36.85 -30.02 -0.40
CA PRO A 215 -38.14 -29.64 0.20
C PRO A 215 -38.62 -30.58 1.32
N ARG A 216 -38.13 -31.83 1.35
CA ARG A 216 -38.44 -32.82 2.38
C ARG A 216 -37.51 -32.75 3.60
N GLY A 217 -36.57 -31.80 3.63
CA GLY A 217 -35.63 -31.59 4.73
C GLY A 217 -34.36 -32.44 4.69
N ASN A 218 -34.16 -33.28 3.66
CA ASN A 218 -32.91 -34.03 3.52
C ASN A 218 -31.76 -33.08 3.21
N GLU A 219 -30.67 -33.16 3.99
CA GLU A 219 -29.45 -32.39 3.78
C GLU A 219 -28.39 -33.20 3.01
N THR A 220 -27.56 -32.53 2.23
CA THR A 220 -26.44 -33.13 1.51
C THR A 220 -25.34 -32.09 1.33
N VAL A 221 -24.10 -32.43 1.72
CA VAL A 221 -22.93 -31.61 1.35
C VAL A 221 -22.73 -31.70 -0.16
N LEU A 222 -22.87 -30.57 -0.84
CA LEU A 222 -22.77 -30.46 -2.30
C LEU A 222 -21.34 -30.20 -2.74
N LYS A 223 -20.61 -29.35 -2.02
CA LYS A 223 -19.24 -28.96 -2.35
C LYS A 223 -18.50 -28.42 -1.14
N THR A 224 -17.22 -28.76 -1.04
CA THR A 224 -16.25 -28.02 -0.25
C THR A 224 -15.19 -27.44 -1.18
N GLY A 225 -14.58 -26.33 -0.79
CA GLY A 225 -13.56 -25.66 -1.58
C GLY A 225 -12.89 -24.52 -0.83
N SER A 226 -12.12 -23.73 -1.56
CA SER A 226 -11.48 -22.53 -1.04
C SER A 226 -11.50 -21.42 -2.08
N PHE A 227 -11.39 -20.17 -1.63
CA PHE A 227 -11.12 -19.01 -2.46
C PHE A 227 -10.16 -18.07 -1.73
N THR A 228 -9.44 -17.23 -2.46
CA THR A 228 -8.49 -16.25 -1.90
C THR A 228 -8.91 -14.86 -2.35
N THR A 229 -9.08 -13.94 -1.40
CA THR A 229 -9.38 -12.54 -1.70
C THR A 229 -8.22 -11.84 -2.38
N ASN A 230 -8.51 -10.77 -3.12
CA ASN A 230 -7.48 -9.98 -3.79
C ASN A 230 -6.65 -9.21 -2.75
N SER A 231 -5.43 -8.80 -3.13
CA SER A 231 -4.57 -7.98 -2.26
C SER A 231 -5.04 -6.52 -2.23
N ASP A 232 -4.95 -5.86 -1.07
CA ASP A 232 -5.16 -4.41 -0.88
C ASP A 232 -3.85 -3.62 -0.96
N ALA A 233 -2.71 -4.31 -1.14
CA ALA A 233 -1.43 -3.65 -1.32
C ALA A 233 -1.50 -2.73 -2.56
N PRO A 234 -0.95 -1.50 -2.48
CA PRO A 234 -0.87 -0.63 -3.64
C PRO A 234 -0.18 -1.39 -4.78
N PRO A 235 -0.62 -1.21 -6.03
CA PRO A 235 -0.03 -1.93 -7.14
C PRO A 235 1.47 -1.69 -7.18
N THR A 236 2.26 -2.75 -7.01
CA THR A 236 3.72 -2.67 -7.09
C THR A 236 4.09 -2.58 -8.56
N PRO A 237 4.83 -1.54 -8.99
CA PRO A 237 5.34 -1.47 -10.35
C PRO A 237 6.10 -2.75 -10.73
N PRO A 238 5.97 -3.23 -11.98
CA PRO A 238 6.76 -4.35 -12.44
C PRO A 238 8.25 -4.01 -12.42
N SER A 239 9.11 -5.04 -12.40
CA SER A 239 10.55 -4.82 -12.56
C SER A 239 10.87 -4.20 -13.91
N ASN A 240 11.96 -3.44 -13.98
CA ASN A 240 12.50 -2.97 -15.25
C ASN A 240 12.94 -4.14 -16.14
N VAL A 241 13.15 -3.86 -17.43
CA VAL A 241 13.84 -4.79 -18.31
C VAL A 241 15.29 -4.99 -17.84
N GLY A 242 15.80 -6.21 -17.98
CA GLY A 242 17.20 -6.50 -17.69
C GLY A 242 18.06 -6.18 -18.90
N ARG A 243 19.35 -5.91 -18.65
CA ARG A 243 20.37 -5.81 -19.70
C ARG A 243 20.00 -4.91 -20.88
N PHE A 244 19.38 -3.76 -20.61
CA PHE A 244 18.99 -2.84 -21.67
C PHE A 244 20.22 -2.17 -22.28
N LEU A 245 20.38 -2.30 -23.59
CA LEU A 245 21.51 -1.78 -24.34
C LEU A 245 21.02 -1.08 -25.61
N ALA A 246 21.72 0.00 -25.97
CA ALA A 246 21.59 0.70 -27.24
C ALA A 246 22.96 0.77 -27.90
N ILE A 247 23.10 0.15 -29.08
CA ILE A 247 24.37 0.04 -29.79
C ILE A 247 24.23 0.70 -31.16
N ALA A 248 25.16 1.58 -31.51
CA ALA A 248 25.21 2.20 -32.83
C ALA A 248 25.59 1.16 -33.90
N ASN A 249 24.81 1.08 -34.98
CA ASN A 249 25.12 0.29 -36.18
C ASN A 249 24.98 1.20 -37.41
N GLY A 250 26.05 1.91 -37.76
CA GLY A 250 25.99 2.99 -38.76
C GLY A 250 25.13 4.14 -38.24
N ASP A 251 24.13 4.54 -39.03
CA ASP A 251 23.16 5.57 -38.63
C ASP A 251 21.98 5.01 -37.80
N ASP A 252 21.87 3.68 -37.70
CA ASP A 252 20.84 2.99 -36.94
C ASP A 252 21.28 2.74 -35.49
N VAL A 253 20.31 2.52 -34.61
CA VAL A 253 20.56 2.05 -33.24
C VAL A 253 19.90 0.70 -33.04
N GLU A 254 20.69 -0.31 -32.68
CA GLU A 254 20.21 -1.61 -32.25
C GLU A 254 19.95 -1.61 -30.75
N LEU A 255 18.69 -1.88 -30.39
CA LEU A 255 18.22 -1.96 -29.02
C LEU A 255 18.05 -3.43 -28.63
N SER A 256 18.55 -3.81 -27.46
CA SER A 256 18.36 -5.16 -26.91
C SER A 256 18.09 -5.11 -25.40
N TRP A 257 17.28 -6.05 -24.92
CA TRP A 257 16.91 -6.14 -23.50
C TRP A 257 16.42 -7.54 -23.14
N GLN A 258 16.26 -7.79 -21.85
CA GLN A 258 15.67 -8.99 -21.29
C GLN A 258 14.33 -8.64 -20.63
N ASN A 259 13.26 -9.30 -21.06
CA ASN A 259 11.95 -9.13 -20.42
C ASN A 259 11.96 -9.70 -19.00
N PRO A 260 11.18 -9.10 -18.08
CA PRO A 260 10.85 -9.74 -16.80
C PRO A 260 10.23 -11.12 -16.98
N THR A 261 10.45 -12.00 -16.02
CA THR A 261 9.95 -13.38 -16.02
C THR A 261 8.68 -13.57 -15.20
N ASN A 262 8.08 -12.50 -14.66
CA ASN A 262 6.88 -12.61 -13.82
C ASN A 262 5.61 -12.90 -14.65
N ALA A 263 4.61 -13.52 -14.02
CA ALA A 263 3.36 -13.90 -14.68
C ALA A 263 2.49 -12.68 -15.08
N GLU A 264 2.76 -11.53 -14.50
CA GLU A 264 2.00 -10.29 -14.70
C GLU A 264 2.59 -9.42 -15.82
N PHE A 265 3.73 -9.79 -16.43
CA PHE A 265 4.34 -9.06 -17.53
C PHE A 265 3.38 -8.95 -18.74
N SER A 266 3.11 -7.73 -19.18
CA SER A 266 2.25 -7.44 -20.34
C SER A 266 3.07 -7.09 -21.58
N HIS A 267 3.91 -6.06 -21.52
CA HIS A 267 4.76 -5.66 -22.66
C HIS A 267 5.84 -4.66 -22.25
N VAL A 268 6.81 -4.46 -23.14
CA VAL A 268 7.80 -3.37 -23.06
C VAL A 268 7.41 -2.24 -24.00
N ARG A 269 7.57 -1.00 -23.56
CA ARG A 269 7.56 0.20 -24.41
C ARG A 269 8.92 0.90 -24.34
N ILE A 270 9.54 1.15 -25.49
CA ILE A 270 10.78 1.94 -25.57
C ILE A 270 10.44 3.31 -26.13
N VAL A 271 10.84 4.33 -25.38
CA VAL A 271 10.64 5.74 -25.73
C VAL A 271 12.02 6.39 -25.96
N ARG A 272 12.10 7.20 -27.00
CA ARG A 272 13.30 7.97 -27.38
C ARG A 272 13.10 9.46 -27.15
N SER A 273 14.16 10.13 -26.71
CA SER A 273 14.32 11.59 -26.74
C SER A 273 15.73 11.97 -27.18
N TYR A 274 15.89 13.21 -27.66
CA TYR A 274 17.18 13.80 -28.04
C TYR A 274 17.65 14.88 -27.05
N LEU A 275 16.89 15.13 -25.97
CA LEU A 275 17.20 16.14 -24.97
C LEU A 275 17.68 15.54 -23.65
N ASN A 276 17.04 14.46 -23.22
CA ASN A 276 17.27 13.78 -21.94
C ASN A 276 16.60 12.41 -21.96
N PHE A 277 16.85 11.59 -20.94
CA PHE A 277 16.10 10.35 -20.76
C PHE A 277 14.60 10.63 -20.58
N PRO A 278 13.71 10.02 -21.37
CA PRO A 278 12.27 10.05 -21.11
C PRO A 278 11.96 9.56 -19.69
N GLU A 279 11.31 10.39 -18.88
CA GLU A 279 10.98 10.07 -17.49
C GLU A 279 9.67 9.27 -17.40
N TYR A 280 8.75 9.55 -18.34
CA TYR A 280 7.46 8.89 -18.47
C TYR A 280 7.28 8.25 -19.86
N PRO A 281 6.43 7.21 -19.97
CA PRO A 281 6.16 6.53 -21.25
C PRO A 281 5.53 7.38 -22.36
N GLY A 282 5.24 8.66 -22.09
CA GLY A 282 4.68 9.64 -23.03
C GLY A 282 5.63 10.78 -23.41
N ASP A 283 6.83 10.85 -22.84
CA ASP A 283 7.72 12.03 -22.96
C ASP A 283 8.49 12.12 -24.28
N GLY A 284 8.28 11.18 -25.21
CA GLY A 284 9.09 11.11 -26.43
C GLY A 284 8.49 10.22 -27.51
N ALA A 285 9.31 9.89 -28.50
CA ALA A 285 8.90 9.06 -29.62
C ALA A 285 8.89 7.58 -29.21
N ILE A 286 7.77 6.89 -29.42
CA ILE A 286 7.68 5.45 -29.19
C ILE A 286 8.40 4.73 -30.33
N ILE A 287 9.49 4.05 -29.99
CA ILE A 287 10.30 3.26 -30.94
C ILE A 287 9.81 1.82 -31.00
N TYR A 288 9.38 1.30 -29.86
CA TYR A 288 8.95 -0.08 -29.75
C TYR A 288 7.82 -0.21 -28.73
N GLN A 289 6.85 -1.07 -29.03
CA GLN A 289 5.86 -1.55 -28.05
C GLN A 289 5.50 -3.02 -28.34
N GLY A 290 5.70 -3.91 -27.37
CA GLY A 290 5.32 -5.32 -27.48
C GLY A 290 6.18 -6.28 -26.64
N LEU A 291 6.21 -7.56 -27.05
CA LEU A 291 6.83 -8.67 -26.31
C LEU A 291 8.24 -9.08 -26.75
N LYS A 292 8.79 -8.46 -27.79
CA LYS A 292 10.14 -8.77 -28.30
C LYS A 292 11.20 -8.35 -27.27
N THR A 293 12.42 -8.77 -27.52
CA THR A 293 13.63 -8.47 -26.73
C THR A 293 14.67 -7.69 -27.53
N GLY A 294 14.24 -7.11 -28.65
CA GLY A 294 15.09 -6.30 -29.52
C GLY A 294 14.28 -5.47 -30.51
N ALA A 295 14.84 -4.31 -30.88
CA ALA A 295 14.29 -3.37 -31.85
C ALA A 295 15.42 -2.61 -32.55
N ILE A 296 15.11 -2.01 -33.70
CA ILE A 296 16.04 -1.14 -34.44
C ILE A 296 15.38 0.23 -34.58
N ASP A 297 16.10 1.29 -34.23
CA ASP A 297 15.73 2.67 -34.52
C ASP A 297 16.55 3.17 -35.70
N SER A 298 15.96 3.10 -36.89
CA SER A 298 16.70 3.33 -38.14
C SER A 298 16.95 4.81 -38.43
N GLY A 299 18.18 5.11 -38.83
CA GLY A 299 18.65 6.42 -39.30
C GLY A 299 18.73 7.51 -38.23
N VAL A 300 18.48 7.20 -36.96
CA VAL A 300 18.38 8.19 -35.88
C VAL A 300 19.68 8.95 -35.63
N LEU A 301 20.83 8.28 -35.75
CA LEU A 301 22.14 8.89 -35.50
C LEU A 301 22.58 9.84 -36.61
N SER A 302 21.95 9.77 -37.78
CA SER A 302 22.16 10.77 -38.85
C SER A 302 21.58 12.14 -38.51
N VAL A 303 20.66 12.21 -37.53
CA VAL A 303 19.94 13.42 -37.15
C VAL A 303 20.28 13.88 -35.74
N TYR A 304 20.39 12.95 -34.79
CA TYR A 304 20.55 13.25 -33.36
C TYR A 304 21.72 12.50 -32.77
N SER A 305 22.56 13.20 -32.00
CA SER A 305 23.64 12.59 -31.20
C SER A 305 23.97 13.51 -30.01
N PRO A 306 23.88 13.04 -28.76
CA PRO A 306 23.43 11.71 -28.35
C PRO A 306 21.93 11.47 -28.53
N VAL A 307 21.54 10.21 -28.44
CA VAL A 307 20.15 9.76 -28.38
C VAL A 307 19.91 9.05 -27.05
N PHE A 308 18.83 9.40 -26.37
CA PHE A 308 18.43 8.86 -25.07
C PHE A 308 17.24 7.94 -25.23
N TYR A 309 17.31 6.76 -24.62
CA TYR A 309 16.22 5.78 -24.59
C TYR A 309 15.84 5.45 -23.15
N THR A 310 14.54 5.26 -22.92
CA THR A 310 14.01 4.64 -21.71
C THR A 310 13.07 3.49 -22.08
N ALA A 311 13.31 2.31 -21.52
CA ALA A 311 12.47 1.13 -21.65
C ALA A 311 11.59 0.96 -20.40
N PHE A 312 10.28 1.06 -20.60
CA PHE A 312 9.26 0.88 -19.58
C PHE A 312 8.60 -0.49 -19.71
N VAL A 313 8.40 -1.17 -18.58
CA VAL A 313 7.63 -2.40 -18.52
C VAL A 313 6.22 -2.09 -18.06
N TYR A 314 5.24 -2.69 -18.72
CA TYR A 314 3.85 -2.72 -18.30
C TYR A 314 3.49 -4.10 -17.76
N ASP A 315 2.68 -4.14 -16.72
CA ASP A 315 2.00 -5.36 -16.29
C ASP A 315 0.57 -5.47 -16.86
N ILE A 316 -0.11 -6.58 -16.59
CA ILE A 316 -1.50 -6.84 -17.02
C ILE A 316 -2.53 -5.93 -16.34
N PHE A 317 -2.15 -5.26 -15.25
CA PHE A 317 -2.98 -4.32 -14.49
C PHE A 317 -2.77 -2.86 -14.93
N GLY A 318 -1.79 -2.61 -15.81
CA GLY A 318 -1.46 -1.29 -16.35
C GLY A 318 -0.41 -0.53 -15.54
N ASN A 319 0.21 -1.13 -14.52
CA ASN A 319 1.29 -0.49 -13.78
C ASN A 319 2.56 -0.44 -14.63
N VAL A 320 3.39 0.57 -14.36
CA VAL A 320 4.56 0.89 -15.18
C VAL A 320 5.81 0.92 -14.33
N SER A 321 6.87 0.26 -14.79
CA SER A 321 8.19 0.29 -14.14
C SER A 321 8.82 1.70 -14.17
N SER A 322 9.89 1.89 -13.38
CA SER A 322 10.56 3.18 -13.29
C SER A 322 11.29 3.58 -14.59
N GLY A 323 11.82 2.61 -15.32
CA GLY A 323 12.48 2.76 -16.61
C GLY A 323 13.95 2.33 -16.58
N ALA A 324 14.34 1.43 -17.49
CA ALA A 324 15.76 1.16 -17.79
C ALA A 324 16.23 2.13 -18.88
N ILE A 325 17.44 2.66 -18.77
CA ILE A 325 17.93 3.71 -19.68
C ILE A 325 19.16 3.29 -20.47
N ALA A 326 19.30 3.85 -21.67
CA ALA A 326 20.47 3.70 -22.51
C ALA A 326 20.73 4.98 -23.31
N ILE A 327 21.99 5.33 -23.49
CA ILE A 327 22.44 6.49 -24.28
C ILE A 327 23.43 6.04 -25.34
N VAL A 328 23.32 6.59 -26.54
CA VAL A 328 24.19 6.26 -27.68
C VAL A 328 24.59 7.52 -28.44
N TYR A 329 25.79 7.52 -29.01
CA TYR A 329 26.39 8.64 -29.75
C TYR A 329 26.70 8.20 -31.19
N ALA A 330 26.74 9.16 -32.12
CA ALA A 330 27.15 8.90 -33.50
C ALA A 330 28.69 8.76 -33.60
N SER A 331 29.22 7.54 -33.81
CA SER A 331 30.60 7.30 -34.29
C SER A 331 30.86 5.84 -34.74
N GLU A 332 31.72 5.67 -35.75
CA GLU A 332 32.21 4.36 -36.24
C GLU A 332 33.05 3.66 -35.15
N GLY A 333 32.60 2.48 -34.69
CA GLY A 333 33.38 1.59 -33.82
C GLY A 333 33.31 1.87 -32.31
N ALA A 334 32.50 2.82 -31.84
CA ALA A 334 32.36 3.14 -30.40
C ALA A 334 31.25 2.34 -29.67
N GLY A 335 30.86 1.19 -30.21
CA GLY A 335 29.93 0.28 -29.55
C GLY A 335 30.66 -0.73 -28.66
N ASP A 336 31.42 -0.30 -27.64
CA ASP A 336 31.77 -1.21 -26.53
C ASP A 336 32.45 -0.57 -25.30
N GLU A 337 33.20 0.52 -25.38
CA GLU A 337 34.34 0.59 -24.45
C GLU A 337 34.12 1.09 -23.00
N ARG A 338 33.13 1.91 -22.62
CA ARG A 338 33.09 2.47 -21.23
C ARG A 338 31.69 2.88 -20.73
N GLN A 339 30.78 1.93 -20.56
CA GLN A 339 29.53 2.17 -19.78
C GLN A 339 29.70 1.73 -18.31
N GLY A 340 30.73 0.95 -17.99
CA GLY A 340 31.10 0.61 -16.63
C GLY A 340 31.68 1.80 -15.87
N PHE A 341 31.76 1.65 -14.55
CA PHE A 341 32.38 2.61 -13.63
C PHE A 341 33.42 1.88 -12.78
N GLU A 342 34.35 2.64 -12.20
CA GLU A 342 35.42 2.07 -11.38
C GLU A 342 34.85 1.44 -10.11
N ALA A 343 35.18 0.17 -9.86
CA ALA A 343 34.74 -0.54 -8.66
C ALA A 343 35.47 0.00 -7.42
N VAL A 344 34.75 0.06 -6.30
CA VAL A 344 35.31 0.45 -4.99
C VAL A 344 35.34 -0.78 -4.08
N GLU A 345 36.29 -0.81 -3.16
CA GLU A 345 36.43 -1.90 -2.17
C GLU A 345 35.47 -1.73 -0.98
N GLU A 346 35.03 -0.50 -0.70
CA GLU A 346 34.14 -0.13 0.40
C GLU A 346 33.10 0.89 -0.07
N SER A 347 32.02 1.07 0.69
CA SER A 347 31.02 2.08 0.36
C SER A 347 31.61 3.49 0.32
N THR A 348 31.33 4.23 -0.74
CA THR A 348 31.82 5.60 -0.93
C THR A 348 30.68 6.57 -1.23
N MET A 349 30.87 7.83 -0.86
CA MET A 349 29.94 8.92 -1.12
C MET A 349 30.73 10.18 -1.46
N SER A 350 30.31 10.88 -2.51
CA SER A 350 30.80 12.21 -2.88
C SER A 350 29.64 13.14 -3.19
N ILE A 351 29.74 14.38 -2.74
CA ILE A 351 28.74 15.43 -2.94
C ILE A 351 29.45 16.67 -3.47
N ASP A 352 28.92 17.27 -4.53
CA ASP A 352 29.44 18.54 -5.08
C ASP A 352 28.82 19.72 -4.31
N GLU A 353 29.50 20.11 -3.22
CA GLU A 353 29.02 21.19 -2.34
C GLU A 353 28.90 22.55 -3.05
N GLU A 354 29.66 22.79 -4.13
CA GLU A 354 29.60 24.05 -4.89
C GLU A 354 28.29 24.20 -5.68
N ARG A 355 27.64 23.08 -5.99
CA ARG A 355 26.37 23.04 -6.72
C ARG A 355 25.13 22.94 -5.84
N LEU A 356 25.30 22.75 -4.52
CA LEU A 356 24.15 22.66 -3.63
C LEU A 356 23.51 24.03 -3.43
N THR A 357 22.24 24.15 -3.80
CA THR A 357 21.40 25.28 -3.41
C THR A 357 20.86 25.09 -1.98
N VAL A 358 20.36 26.16 -1.37
CA VAL A 358 19.88 26.15 0.03
C VAL A 358 18.70 25.20 0.25
N ASP A 359 17.91 24.92 -0.80
CA ASP A 359 16.77 24.02 -0.80
C ASP A 359 17.12 22.57 -1.18
N MET A 360 18.36 22.32 -1.61
CA MET A 360 18.83 20.98 -1.93
C MET A 360 19.25 20.22 -0.68
N LYS A 361 18.75 18.98 -0.58
CA LYS A 361 19.17 18.01 0.42
C LYS A 361 19.64 16.76 -0.30
N MET A 362 20.80 16.26 0.10
CA MET A 362 21.38 15.03 -0.43
C MET A 362 21.31 13.92 0.63
N PRO A 363 20.98 12.67 0.23
CA PRO A 363 20.91 11.55 1.16
C PRO A 363 22.31 11.21 1.70
N GLN A 364 22.37 10.50 2.82
CA GLN A 364 23.56 9.76 3.25
C GLN A 364 23.49 8.32 2.72
N LEU A 365 24.59 7.57 2.80
CA LEU A 365 24.60 6.13 2.46
C LEU A 365 23.58 5.31 3.27
N SER A 366 23.28 5.73 4.51
CA SER A 366 22.26 5.12 5.36
C SER A 366 20.82 5.36 4.91
N ASP A 367 20.62 6.34 4.02
CA ASP A 367 19.30 6.77 3.55
C ASP A 367 18.96 6.17 2.17
N ILE A 368 19.85 5.36 1.60
CA ILE A 368 19.63 4.64 0.35
C ILE A 368 19.51 3.15 0.67
N TYR A 369 18.31 2.62 0.45
CA TYR A 369 17.96 1.25 0.81
C TYR A 369 18.00 0.32 -0.39
N VAL A 370 18.45 -0.91 -0.15
CA VAL A 370 18.41 -2.02 -1.09
C VAL A 370 17.61 -3.14 -0.44
N SER A 371 16.51 -3.58 -1.04
CA SER A 371 15.66 -4.63 -0.47
C SER A 371 15.44 -5.80 -1.42
N GLN A 372 15.40 -7.02 -0.85
CA GLN A 372 15.21 -8.27 -1.57
C GLN A 372 14.79 -9.39 -0.59
N LEU A 373 13.78 -10.20 -0.95
CA LEU A 373 13.33 -11.37 -0.17
C LEU A 373 13.14 -11.06 1.33
N ASP A 374 12.33 -10.04 1.64
CA ASP A 374 12.03 -9.53 2.98
C ASP A 374 13.21 -8.91 3.77
N LYS A 375 14.42 -8.88 3.19
CA LYS A 375 15.57 -8.18 3.77
C LYS A 375 15.69 -6.79 3.19
N THR A 376 16.10 -5.86 4.04
CA THR A 376 16.44 -4.49 3.65
C THR A 376 17.82 -4.16 4.19
N PHE A 377 18.67 -3.65 3.33
CA PHE A 377 20.03 -3.20 3.60
C PHE A 377 20.11 -1.71 3.33
N SER A 378 21.04 -1.02 3.96
CA SER A 378 21.45 0.33 3.54
C SER A 378 22.72 0.25 2.68
N MET A 379 22.96 1.23 1.80
CA MET A 379 24.22 1.31 1.03
C MET A 379 25.46 1.52 1.91
N LEU A 380 25.29 1.81 3.21
CA LEU A 380 26.38 1.82 4.18
C LEU A 380 26.91 0.40 4.48
N GLU A 381 26.09 -0.63 4.29
CA GLU A 381 26.51 -2.02 4.43
C GLU A 381 27.33 -2.45 3.22
N SER A 382 28.51 -3.02 3.47
CA SER A 382 29.47 -3.40 2.43
C SER A 382 30.18 -4.72 2.78
N PRO A 383 30.16 -5.73 1.90
CA PRO A 383 29.32 -5.83 0.69
C PRO A 383 27.85 -6.16 1.04
N ILE A 384 26.91 -5.71 0.22
CA ILE A 384 25.51 -6.18 0.31
C ILE A 384 25.40 -7.56 -0.36
N GLU A 385 24.84 -8.55 0.34
CA GLU A 385 24.59 -9.88 -0.21
C GLU A 385 23.17 -10.00 -0.79
N LEU A 386 23.08 -10.25 -2.09
CA LEU A 386 21.82 -10.40 -2.81
C LEU A 386 21.73 -11.78 -3.49
N SER A 387 20.53 -12.36 -3.53
CA SER A 387 20.19 -13.50 -4.38
C SER A 387 20.37 -13.13 -5.86
N TYR A 388 21.05 -14.00 -6.61
CA TYR A 388 21.21 -13.84 -8.05
C TYR A 388 19.91 -14.10 -8.86
N GLN A 389 18.91 -14.76 -8.26
CA GLN A 389 17.67 -15.20 -8.93
C GLN A 389 16.46 -14.29 -8.70
N ASN A 390 16.58 -13.32 -7.79
CA ASN A 390 15.46 -12.48 -7.40
C ASN A 390 15.72 -11.04 -7.80
N ASN A 391 14.64 -10.35 -8.18
CA ASN A 391 14.67 -8.91 -8.36
C ASN A 391 15.00 -8.25 -7.02
N PHE A 392 15.67 -7.11 -7.04
CA PHE A 392 15.88 -6.28 -5.85
C PHE A 392 15.37 -4.87 -6.12
N VAL A 393 15.04 -4.16 -5.06
CA VAL A 393 14.51 -2.80 -5.11
C VAL A 393 15.56 -1.86 -4.51
N VAL A 394 15.82 -0.75 -5.18
CA VAL A 394 16.59 0.37 -4.62
C VAL A 394 15.63 1.52 -4.36
N GLU A 395 15.69 2.07 -3.16
CA GLU A 395 14.77 3.07 -2.66
C GLU A 395 15.51 4.23 -1.97
N ILE A 396 15.08 5.46 -2.25
CA ILE A 396 15.52 6.67 -1.53
C ILE A 396 14.27 7.41 -1.04
N PRO A 397 14.04 7.54 0.27
CA PRO A 397 12.89 8.27 0.78
C PRO A 397 12.89 9.74 0.34
N VAL A 398 11.72 10.29 -0.01
CA VAL A 398 11.62 11.68 -0.51
C VAL A 398 12.09 12.72 0.51
N GLN A 399 12.06 12.41 1.80
CA GLN A 399 12.58 13.28 2.85
C GLN A 399 14.11 13.30 2.93
N ALA A 400 14.80 12.33 2.33
CA ALA A 400 16.26 12.25 2.32
C ALA A 400 16.87 13.07 1.17
N VAL A 401 16.11 13.28 0.09
CA VAL A 401 16.56 14.02 -1.09
C VAL A 401 15.53 15.09 -1.48
N SER A 402 15.96 16.35 -1.54
CA SER A 402 15.10 17.48 -1.95
C SER A 402 15.81 18.42 -2.90
N GLY A 403 15.03 19.25 -3.60
CA GLY A 403 15.51 20.24 -4.55
C GLY A 403 14.96 20.02 -5.95
N ASN A 404 15.33 20.91 -6.87
CA ASN A 404 14.97 20.80 -8.29
C ASN A 404 15.95 19.87 -9.02
N LEU A 405 15.69 18.56 -8.91
CA LEU A 405 16.53 17.52 -9.49
C LEU A 405 16.09 17.21 -10.93
N LYS A 406 17.05 16.85 -11.78
CA LYS A 406 16.75 16.34 -13.13
C LYS A 406 16.42 14.85 -13.11
N SER A 407 17.27 14.06 -12.47
CA SER A 407 17.13 12.60 -12.45
C SER A 407 17.94 11.97 -11.34
N ILE A 408 17.48 10.83 -10.86
CA ILE A 408 18.25 9.94 -9.98
C ILE A 408 18.46 8.64 -10.75
N ILE A 409 19.72 8.28 -10.98
CA ILE A 409 20.12 7.15 -11.81
C ILE A 409 20.81 6.11 -10.95
N LEU A 410 20.29 4.89 -10.95
CA LEU A 410 20.97 3.71 -10.44
C LEU A 410 21.75 3.05 -11.57
N ASN A 411 23.03 2.82 -11.35
CA ASN A 411 23.89 2.02 -12.20
C ASN A 411 24.27 0.73 -11.48
N VAL A 412 24.19 -0.40 -12.18
CA VAL A 412 24.56 -1.71 -11.67
C VAL A 412 25.63 -2.30 -12.57
N LEU A 413 26.82 -2.55 -12.01
CA LEU A 413 27.93 -3.15 -12.76
C LEU A 413 27.60 -4.61 -13.09
N ASP A 414 27.84 -5.04 -14.33
CA ASP A 414 27.59 -6.43 -14.73
C ASP A 414 28.57 -7.35 -13.97
N PRO A 415 28.08 -8.35 -13.21
CA PRO A 415 28.95 -9.27 -12.46
C PRO A 415 29.85 -10.13 -13.35
N THR A 416 29.60 -10.16 -14.67
CA THR A 416 30.39 -10.91 -15.65
C THR A 416 31.34 -10.06 -16.48
N ASP A 417 31.13 -8.74 -16.54
CA ASP A 417 31.99 -7.80 -17.28
C ASP A 417 31.99 -6.43 -16.60
N ASN A 418 33.08 -6.12 -15.89
CA ASN A 418 33.22 -4.85 -15.17
C ASN A 418 33.35 -3.61 -16.08
N ARG A 419 33.34 -3.78 -17.41
CA ARG A 419 33.28 -2.66 -18.37
C ARG A 419 31.84 -2.29 -18.74
N ARG A 420 30.86 -3.06 -18.26
CA ARG A 420 29.44 -2.87 -18.56
C ARG A 420 28.68 -2.57 -17.28
N ALA A 421 27.81 -1.58 -17.34
CA ALA A 421 26.81 -1.32 -16.33
C ALA A 421 25.44 -1.17 -17.00
N TYR A 422 24.40 -1.44 -16.24
CA TYR A 422 23.01 -1.23 -16.64
C TYR A 422 22.39 -0.17 -15.75
N SER A 423 21.68 0.76 -16.37
CA SER A 423 21.21 1.97 -15.70
C SER A 423 19.68 2.00 -15.63
N TYR A 424 19.17 2.53 -14.53
CA TYR A 424 17.74 2.60 -14.24
C TYR A 424 17.41 3.97 -13.62
N LEU A 425 16.29 4.54 -14.02
CA LEU A 425 15.74 5.72 -13.33
C LEU A 425 15.14 5.26 -12.00
N LEU A 426 15.44 5.96 -10.90
CA LEU A 426 14.59 5.91 -9.72
C LEU A 426 13.48 6.94 -9.89
N ARG A 427 12.22 6.50 -9.71
CA ARG A 427 11.05 7.36 -9.86
C ARG A 427 10.22 7.37 -8.61
N ILE A 428 9.57 8.50 -8.38
CA ILE A 428 8.64 8.63 -7.27
C ILE A 428 7.54 7.56 -7.37
N ASN A 429 7.34 6.82 -6.29
CA ASN A 429 6.28 5.83 -6.18
C ASN A 429 4.89 6.50 -6.11
N ASN A 430 3.83 5.72 -6.32
CA ASN A 430 2.46 6.23 -6.45
C ASN A 430 1.97 6.99 -5.21
N ASP A 431 2.41 6.57 -4.03
CA ASP A 431 2.16 7.17 -2.71
C ASP A 431 3.08 8.36 -2.39
N ARG A 432 4.07 8.64 -3.24
CA ARG A 432 5.00 9.78 -3.14
C ARG A 432 5.86 9.79 -1.88
N THR A 433 6.22 8.61 -1.39
CA THR A 433 7.02 8.40 -0.19
C THR A 433 8.50 8.15 -0.52
N ALA A 434 8.81 7.63 -1.70
CA ALA A 434 10.20 7.36 -2.09
C ALA A 434 10.43 7.37 -3.61
N TYR A 435 11.69 7.56 -4.00
CA TYR A 435 12.18 7.29 -5.35
C TYR A 435 12.63 5.83 -5.43
N VAL A 436 12.05 5.07 -6.35
CA VAL A 436 12.16 3.61 -6.41
C VAL A 436 12.57 3.14 -7.80
N ALA A 437 13.44 2.13 -7.85
CA ALA A 437 13.70 1.33 -9.03
C ALA A 437 13.73 -0.16 -8.65
N THR A 438 12.99 -0.99 -9.39
CA THR A 438 13.04 -2.45 -9.26
C THR A 438 13.95 -3.01 -10.35
N VAL A 439 15.09 -3.55 -9.93
CA VAL A 439 16.11 -4.14 -10.81
C VAL A 439 15.83 -5.63 -10.98
N PRO A 440 15.79 -6.15 -12.21
CA PRO A 440 15.55 -7.56 -12.46
C PRO A 440 16.74 -8.44 -12.04
N ALA A 441 16.46 -9.70 -11.75
CA ALA A 441 17.48 -10.69 -11.44
C ALA A 441 18.53 -10.84 -12.57
N PHE A 442 19.81 -10.78 -12.22
CA PHE A 442 20.90 -10.96 -13.16
C PHE A 442 21.09 -12.42 -13.59
N ASN A 443 20.63 -13.37 -12.76
CA ASN A 443 20.78 -14.81 -12.95
C ASN A 443 22.24 -15.24 -13.13
N VAL A 444 23.17 -14.52 -12.50
CA VAL A 444 24.60 -14.84 -12.47
C VAL A 444 25.17 -14.57 -11.07
N LEU A 445 26.02 -15.47 -10.59
CA LEU A 445 26.78 -15.31 -9.36
C LEU A 445 28.00 -14.42 -9.60
N GLY A 446 28.40 -13.64 -8.61
CA GLY A 446 29.64 -12.87 -8.69
C GLY A 446 29.59 -11.56 -7.92
N ASP A 447 30.75 -10.89 -7.88
CA ASP A 447 30.89 -9.56 -7.30
C ASP A 447 30.41 -8.51 -8.31
N SER A 448 29.80 -7.44 -7.79
CA SER A 448 29.19 -6.35 -8.55
C SER A 448 29.29 -5.06 -7.72
N GLN A 449 28.76 -3.98 -8.27
CA GLN A 449 28.74 -2.67 -7.65
C GLN A 449 27.41 -1.99 -7.97
N LEU A 450 26.84 -1.30 -6.98
CA LEU A 450 25.75 -0.36 -7.20
C LEU A 450 26.30 1.05 -7.09
N LYS A 451 25.95 1.90 -8.05
CA LYS A 451 26.27 3.33 -8.02
C LYS A 451 25.00 4.15 -8.26
N VAL A 452 24.60 4.95 -7.29
CA VAL A 452 23.50 5.91 -7.41
C VAL A 452 24.08 7.29 -7.68
N GLU A 453 23.59 7.96 -8.71
CA GLU A 453 23.96 9.33 -9.07
C GLU A 453 22.72 10.23 -9.08
N ILE A 454 22.82 11.38 -8.43
CA ILE A 454 21.78 12.40 -8.39
C ILE A 454 22.23 13.56 -9.29
N TYR A 455 21.37 13.91 -10.24
CA TYR A 455 21.61 14.98 -11.20
C TYR A 455 20.73 16.20 -10.87
N ASP A 456 21.33 17.39 -10.86
CA ASP A 456 20.60 18.65 -10.77
C ASP A 456 19.88 18.98 -12.09
N TYR A 457 19.04 20.03 -12.09
CA TYR A 457 18.28 20.46 -13.27
C TYR A 457 19.14 20.83 -14.50
N GLU A 458 20.45 21.07 -14.32
CA GLU A 458 21.43 21.35 -15.38
C GLU A 458 22.15 20.08 -15.87
N ALA A 459 21.73 18.90 -15.38
CA ALA A 459 22.30 17.59 -15.68
C ALA A 459 23.75 17.41 -15.21
N TYR A 460 24.17 18.09 -14.15
CA TYR A 460 25.41 17.80 -13.43
C TYR A 460 25.18 16.84 -12.27
N VAL A 461 26.13 15.92 -12.05
CA VAL A 461 26.11 15.04 -10.88
C VAL A 461 26.41 15.86 -9.63
N VAL A 462 25.46 15.91 -8.71
CA VAL A 462 25.58 16.62 -7.42
C VAL A 462 25.78 15.68 -6.24
N GLY A 463 25.44 14.41 -6.39
CA GLY A 463 25.70 13.36 -5.40
C GLY A 463 25.98 12.02 -6.09
N SER A 464 27.00 11.31 -5.62
CA SER A 464 27.38 9.98 -6.11
C SER A 464 27.63 9.05 -4.93
N TYR A 465 27.00 7.89 -4.94
CA TYR A 465 27.00 6.91 -3.87
C TYR A 465 27.30 5.55 -4.45
N GLN A 466 28.29 4.83 -3.91
CA GLN A 466 28.67 3.54 -4.43
C GLN A 466 28.82 2.52 -3.31
N THR A 467 28.34 1.28 -3.52
CA THR A 467 28.55 0.17 -2.58
C THR A 467 28.87 -1.14 -3.31
N PRO A 468 29.83 -1.94 -2.82
CA PRO A 468 30.06 -3.30 -3.30
C PRO A 468 28.86 -4.20 -3.04
N VAL A 469 28.54 -5.06 -4.00
CA VAL A 469 27.46 -6.05 -3.91
C VAL A 469 27.96 -7.41 -4.33
N LYS A 470 27.43 -8.46 -3.70
CA LYS A 470 27.74 -9.84 -4.05
C LYS A 470 26.47 -10.62 -4.35
N PHE A 471 26.36 -11.15 -5.57
CA PHE A 471 25.29 -12.04 -5.98
C PHE A 471 25.62 -13.48 -5.58
N THR A 472 24.82 -14.05 -4.67
CA THR A 472 25.04 -15.36 -4.05
C THR A 472 23.81 -16.27 -4.15
N GLU A 473 24.01 -17.56 -3.88
CA GLU A 473 22.90 -18.50 -3.65
C GLU A 473 22.33 -18.29 -2.25
N LEU A 474 21.32 -17.44 -2.11
CA LEU A 474 20.58 -17.34 -0.85
C LEU A 474 19.59 -18.50 -0.79
N THR A 475 19.89 -19.52 0.01
CA THR A 475 18.90 -20.57 0.29
C THR A 475 17.81 -19.95 1.15
N GLU A 476 16.57 -19.88 0.65
CA GLU A 476 15.42 -19.63 1.52
C GLU A 476 15.44 -20.71 2.60
N LYS A 477 15.76 -20.32 3.84
CA LYS A 477 15.54 -21.20 4.99
C LYS A 477 14.04 -21.49 5.00
N ARG A 478 13.64 -22.70 4.59
CA ARG A 478 12.26 -23.16 4.71
C ARG A 478 11.79 -22.80 6.11
N ARG A 479 10.62 -22.13 6.17
CA ARG A 479 9.94 -21.72 7.39
C ARG A 479 9.77 -22.92 8.33
N GLY A 480 10.76 -23.13 9.20
CA GLY A 480 10.83 -24.28 10.08
C GLY A 480 12.26 -24.76 10.34
N GLU A 481 13.14 -23.90 10.86
CA GLU A 481 14.23 -24.27 11.79
C GLU A 481 15.05 -23.03 12.23
N SER A 482 14.70 -22.55 13.43
CA SER A 482 15.48 -21.80 14.42
C SER A 482 16.73 -21.02 13.96
N GLU A 483 16.76 -19.70 14.20
CA GLU A 483 17.39 -19.19 15.42
C GLU A 483 16.89 -17.78 15.74
N SER A 484 16.20 -17.69 16.88
CA SER A 484 15.96 -16.48 17.62
C SER A 484 17.29 -15.88 18.08
N LYS A 485 17.76 -14.82 17.43
CA LYS A 485 18.75 -13.93 17.99
C LYS A 485 18.51 -12.53 17.46
N TYR A 486 18.27 -11.62 18.39
CA TYR A 486 18.10 -10.17 18.21
C TYR A 486 16.72 -9.71 17.72
N PHE A 487 15.75 -9.67 18.64
CA PHE A 487 14.95 -8.46 18.89
C PHE A 487 14.24 -8.58 20.24
N ASN A 488 14.98 -8.30 21.32
CA ASN A 488 14.38 -7.95 22.61
C ASN A 488 15.33 -7.02 23.38
N ILE A 489 15.60 -5.84 22.79
CA ILE A 489 16.41 -4.80 23.43
C ILE A 489 15.53 -3.86 24.29
N MET A 490 14.20 -3.93 24.16
CA MET A 490 13.27 -3.10 24.95
C MET A 490 12.82 -3.74 26.27
N SER A 491 12.95 -5.06 26.48
CA SER A 491 12.45 -5.73 27.69
C SER A 491 13.49 -5.89 28.82
N VAL A 492 14.80 -5.82 28.51
CA VAL A 492 15.85 -5.88 29.55
C VAL A 492 16.01 -4.54 30.29
N ALA A 493 15.77 -3.40 29.62
CA ALA A 493 15.78 -2.09 30.26
C ALA A 493 14.63 -1.91 31.27
N ILE A 494 13.48 -2.54 31.01
CA ILE A 494 12.29 -2.47 31.88
C ILE A 494 12.47 -3.33 33.15
N LEU A 495 13.16 -4.48 33.05
CA LEU A 495 13.47 -5.30 34.23
C LEU A 495 14.57 -4.69 35.12
N GLY A 496 15.57 -4.02 34.53
CA GLY A 496 16.61 -3.32 35.28
C GLY A 496 16.12 -2.09 36.05
N SER A 497 15.25 -1.29 35.43
CA SER A 497 14.66 -0.10 36.07
C SER A 497 13.64 -0.45 37.16
N GLY A 498 12.88 -1.54 36.99
CA GLY A 498 11.96 -2.05 38.01
C GLY A 498 12.65 -2.52 39.30
N MET A 499 13.80 -3.21 39.18
CA MET A 499 14.57 -3.63 40.36
C MET A 499 15.21 -2.45 41.11
N LEU A 500 15.65 -1.41 40.39
CA LEU A 500 16.21 -0.21 41.00
C LEU A 500 15.15 0.58 41.80
N LEU A 501 13.94 0.71 41.25
CA LEU A 501 12.82 1.36 41.92
C LEU A 501 12.34 0.59 43.16
N LEU A 502 12.33 -0.75 43.09
CA LEU A 502 11.99 -1.59 44.24
C LEU A 502 13.04 -1.48 45.35
N ALA A 503 14.34 -1.43 45.01
CA ALA A 503 15.41 -1.24 45.98
C ALA A 503 15.33 0.13 46.67
N LEU A 504 15.03 1.19 45.92
CA LEU A 504 14.84 2.54 46.48
C LEU A 504 13.60 2.62 47.39
N LEU A 505 12.50 1.96 47.01
CA LEU A 505 11.29 1.87 47.84
C LEU A 505 11.57 1.15 49.17
N LEU A 506 12.27 0.02 49.13
CA LEU A 506 12.64 -0.73 50.33
C LEU A 506 13.59 0.06 51.23
N MET A 507 14.54 0.80 50.64
CA MET A 507 15.43 1.69 51.40
C MET A 507 14.65 2.82 52.06
N TRP A 508 13.68 3.41 51.36
CA TRP A 508 12.81 4.45 51.92
C TRP A 508 11.92 3.94 53.06
N LEU A 509 11.32 2.76 52.91
CA LEU A 509 10.54 2.11 53.97
C LEU A 509 11.40 1.76 55.19
N PHE A 510 12.66 1.35 54.99
CA PHE A 510 13.60 1.10 56.08
C PHE A 510 13.95 2.39 56.85
N ILE A 511 14.15 3.51 56.15
CA ILE A 511 14.39 4.82 56.77
C ILE A 511 13.16 5.26 57.59
N LEU A 512 11.95 5.08 57.07
CA LEU A 512 10.71 5.39 57.79
C LEU A 512 10.52 4.50 59.03
N TYR A 513 10.83 3.21 58.91
CA TYR A 513 10.78 2.29 60.05
C TYR A 513 11.75 2.71 61.16
N LYS A 514 12.98 3.08 60.79
CA LYS A 514 14.00 3.54 61.75
C LYS A 514 13.60 4.84 62.44
N ARG A 515 13.10 5.84 61.70
CA ARG A 515 12.58 7.10 62.28
C ARG A 515 11.44 6.85 63.26
N ARG A 516 10.52 5.94 62.93
CA ARG A 516 9.38 5.61 63.81
C ARG A 516 9.79 4.83 65.07
N ALA A 517 10.94 4.16 65.06
CA ALA A 517 11.52 3.51 66.22
C ALA A 517 12.27 4.49 67.12
N GLU A 518 12.86 5.54 66.55
CA GLU A 518 13.50 6.64 67.29
C GLU A 518 12.47 7.56 67.97
N ASP A 519 11.27 7.74 67.39
CA ASP A 519 10.17 8.51 68.00
C ASP A 519 9.46 7.77 69.17
N LYS A 520 9.90 6.55 69.53
CA LYS A 520 9.33 5.73 70.61
C LYS A 520 10.27 5.46 71.80
N ASN A 521 11.45 6.05 71.80
CA ASN A 521 12.35 6.15 72.95
C ASN A 521 12.57 7.63 73.29
#